data_AF-A0A1Y2AWA7-F1
#
_entry.id   AF-A0A1Y2AWA7-F1
#
_cell.length_a   1.000
_cell.length_b   1.000
_cell.length_c   1.000
_cell.angle_alpha   90.00
_cell.angle_beta   90.00
_cell.angle_gamma   90.00
#
_symmetry.space_group_name_H-M   'P 1'
#
loop_
_entity.id
_entity.type
_entity.pdbx_description
1 polymer ?
#
loop_
_entity_poly.entity_id
_entity_poly.type
_entity_poly.pdbx_seq_one_letter_code
_entity_poly.pdbx_strand_id
1 'polypeptide(L)'
;MNIIQISSRNLYFLRLNIILIFIVNINCLSYNSYQNDKSSLVDQTKISSSGDLNILTTSNSTSFSKQITELNFILNYKGGNLEPEWQWVKNISVVYTWVDGSDINFQDLKSKYNGGNRKVNSRDRSADELRYSIRSLEKYMPWHEGTIYIVTCQQIPKWLNTTHSRIKIVDHKSIFPKYVFPTFDSGTIELFFDKIPGISERFIYFNDDVFLNNYIHPCFFFTREGYPKIYKIIIL
;
A
#
# COMPACT_ATOMS: atom_id res chain seq x y z
N MET A 1 -30.06 11.23 -30.69
CA MET A 1 -30.00 11.25 -29.21
C MET A 1 -29.00 10.17 -28.82
N ASN A 2 -27.73 10.55 -28.63
CA ASN A 2 -26.62 9.61 -28.48
C ASN A 2 -26.55 9.07 -27.06
N ILE A 3 -26.52 7.75 -26.95
CA ILE A 3 -26.34 6.99 -25.73
C ILE A 3 -24.84 7.02 -25.39
N ILE A 4 -24.49 7.63 -24.25
CA ILE A 4 -23.13 7.61 -23.71
C ILE A 4 -22.96 6.35 -22.87
N GLN A 5 -22.04 5.50 -23.31
CA GLN A 5 -21.61 4.25 -22.70
C GLN A 5 -20.77 4.58 -21.45
N ILE A 6 -21.28 4.26 -20.26
CA ILE A 6 -20.52 4.38 -19.00
C ILE A 6 -19.70 3.09 -18.86
N SER A 7 -18.39 3.19 -19.08
CA SER A 7 -17.43 2.15 -18.76
C SER A 7 -17.24 2.09 -17.24
N SER A 8 -17.79 1.06 -16.61
CA SER A 8 -17.57 0.71 -15.21
C SER A 8 -16.18 0.10 -15.04
N ARG A 9 -15.20 0.91 -14.60
CA ARG A 9 -13.90 0.43 -14.11
C ARG A 9 -14.00 0.19 -12.61
N ASN A 10 -13.83 -1.06 -12.18
CA ASN A 10 -13.73 -1.42 -10.77
C ASN A 10 -12.30 -1.13 -10.29
N LEU A 11 -12.12 -0.02 -9.58
CA LEU A 11 -10.82 0.35 -9.03
C LEU A 11 -10.63 -0.29 -7.65
N TYR A 12 -9.45 -0.84 -7.42
CA TYR A 12 -9.12 -1.63 -6.23
C TYR A 12 -8.00 -0.95 -5.44
N PHE A 13 -8.30 -0.48 -4.22
CA PHE A 13 -7.41 0.31 -3.36
C PHE A 13 -6.84 -0.53 -2.21
N LEU A 14 -5.52 -0.49 -2.01
CA LEU A 14 -4.83 -1.07 -0.84
C LEU A 14 -4.19 0.05 -0.03
N ARG A 15 -4.67 0.27 1.20
CA ARG A 15 -4.14 1.28 2.12
C ARG A 15 -3.22 0.62 3.15
N LEU A 16 -1.90 0.78 3.01
CA LEU A 16 -0.95 0.49 4.09
C LEU A 16 -0.75 1.77 4.90
N ASN A 17 -1.56 2.00 5.94
CA ASN A 17 -1.20 3.00 6.96
C ASN A 17 -0.50 2.32 8.12
N ILE A 18 0.42 3.09 8.68
CA ILE A 18 1.04 3.03 10.01
C ILE A 18 2.49 2.54 9.97
N ILE A 19 3.39 3.52 10.09
CA ILE A 19 4.45 3.65 11.11
C ILE A 19 5.08 2.30 11.48
N LEU A 20 6.31 2.12 11.01
CA LEU A 20 7.17 0.96 11.23
C LEU A 20 6.60 -0.36 10.70
N ILE A 21 7.05 -0.74 9.49
CA ILE A 21 7.32 -2.16 9.23
C ILE A 21 8.60 -2.52 9.98
N PHE A 22 8.49 -2.68 11.31
CA PHE A 22 9.19 -3.81 11.90
C PHE A 22 8.57 -5.03 11.22
N ILE A 23 9.39 -5.88 10.59
CA ILE A 23 9.01 -7.29 10.55
C ILE A 23 8.80 -7.65 12.02
N VAL A 24 7.53 -7.85 12.33
CA VAL A 24 7.06 -8.33 13.60
C VAL A 24 7.73 -9.68 13.82
N ASN A 25 8.76 -9.68 14.67
CA ASN A 25 9.25 -10.85 15.34
C ASN A 25 8.17 -11.23 16.36
N ILE A 26 7.27 -12.15 16.02
CA ILE A 26 6.25 -12.63 16.95
C ILE A 26 6.34 -14.15 17.05
N ASN A 27 7.02 -14.56 18.12
CA ASN A 27 6.77 -15.78 18.88
C ASN A 27 5.64 -15.58 19.91
N CYS A 28 4.75 -14.58 19.75
CA CYS A 28 3.81 -14.22 20.81
C CYS A 28 2.55 -13.51 20.30
N LEU A 29 1.67 -14.19 19.57
CA LEU A 29 0.25 -13.81 19.48
C LEU A 29 -0.60 -15.07 19.32
N SER A 30 -0.88 -15.64 20.48
CA SER A 30 -1.97 -16.58 20.74
C SER A 30 -3.33 -15.92 20.47
N TYR A 31 -4.10 -16.56 19.59
CA TYR A 31 -5.46 -17.07 19.88
C TYR A 31 -6.45 -16.12 20.59
N ASN A 32 -7.26 -15.39 19.83
CA ASN A 32 -8.74 -15.39 19.89
C ASN A 32 -9.38 -14.16 19.24
N SER A 33 -10.57 -14.38 18.68
CA SER A 33 -11.56 -13.45 18.14
C SER A 33 -11.38 -13.02 16.68
N TYR A 34 -12.14 -13.65 15.76
CA TYR A 34 -12.92 -12.96 14.72
C TYR A 34 -13.90 -13.95 14.08
N GLN A 35 -15.18 -13.85 14.46
CA GLN A 35 -16.31 -14.45 13.77
C GLN A 35 -17.16 -13.36 13.11
N ASN A 36 -17.63 -13.69 11.91
CA ASN A 36 -18.68 -13.08 11.08
C ASN A 36 -18.36 -11.97 10.06
N ASP A 37 -18.86 -12.26 8.84
CA ASP A 37 -19.22 -11.44 7.66
C ASP A 37 -18.29 -11.36 6.43
N LYS A 38 -18.67 -12.16 5.41
CA LYS A 38 -18.57 -12.04 3.93
C LYS A 38 -17.32 -11.39 3.29
N SER A 39 -16.18 -11.51 3.96
CA SER A 39 -14.87 -11.72 3.37
C SER A 39 -14.40 -13.09 3.86
N SER A 40 -13.53 -13.81 3.12
CA SER A 40 -13.08 -15.15 3.54
C SER A 40 -12.20 -15.05 4.80
N LEU A 41 -12.87 -14.96 5.95
CA LEU A 41 -12.32 -14.94 7.30
C LEU A 41 -12.00 -16.37 7.70
N VAL A 42 -10.76 -16.60 8.13
CA VAL A 42 -10.29 -17.89 8.63
C VAL A 42 -10.23 -17.80 10.15
N ASP A 43 -11.07 -18.59 10.81
CA ASP A 43 -11.15 -18.69 12.27
C ASP A 43 -10.40 -19.94 12.75
N GLN A 44 -9.42 -19.78 13.64
CA GLN A 44 -8.49 -20.83 14.07
C GLN A 44 -8.76 -21.36 15.49
N THR A 45 -9.95 -21.16 16.03
CA THR A 45 -10.20 -21.46 17.45
C THR A 45 -10.74 -22.86 17.73
N LYS A 46 -10.04 -23.91 17.30
CA LYS A 46 -10.08 -25.24 17.94
C LYS A 46 -8.75 -25.95 17.70
N ILE A 47 -7.86 -25.94 18.70
CA ILE A 47 -6.94 -27.04 19.11
C ILE A 47 -6.00 -26.47 20.17
N SER A 48 -6.24 -26.81 21.45
CA SER A 48 -5.20 -27.00 22.45
C SER A 48 -5.74 -27.76 23.68
N SER A 49 -5.90 -29.06 23.54
CA SER A 49 -5.64 -30.02 24.61
C SER A 49 -5.26 -31.35 23.96
N SER A 50 -4.10 -31.88 24.36
CA SER A 50 -3.63 -33.22 24.04
C SER A 50 -4.62 -34.23 24.63
N GLY A 51 -5.56 -34.72 23.83
CA GLY A 51 -6.60 -35.67 24.25
C GLY A 51 -7.52 -36.16 23.14
N ASP A 52 -7.95 -35.30 22.21
CA ASP A 52 -8.99 -35.66 21.24
C ASP A 52 -8.50 -35.54 19.80
N LEU A 53 -7.79 -36.55 19.33
CA LEU A 53 -7.30 -36.65 17.94
C LEU A 53 -8.34 -37.24 16.97
N ASN A 54 -9.61 -37.32 17.36
CA ASN A 54 -10.69 -37.83 16.53
C ASN A 54 -11.91 -36.93 16.72
N ILE A 55 -12.61 -36.59 15.63
CA ILE A 55 -13.83 -35.77 15.54
C ILE A 55 -13.53 -34.29 15.24
N LEU A 56 -13.34 -33.99 13.95
CA LEU A 56 -13.86 -32.81 13.21
C LEU A 56 -13.22 -32.75 11.80
N THR A 57 -13.07 -33.90 11.15
CA THR A 57 -12.82 -33.98 9.71
C THR A 57 -14.16 -33.90 9.01
N THR A 58 -14.52 -32.74 8.45
CA THR A 58 -15.32 -32.54 7.21
C THR A 58 -15.93 -31.14 7.15
N SER A 59 -15.19 -30.15 6.62
CA SER A 59 -15.70 -29.05 5.75
C SER A 59 -14.79 -27.79 5.68
N ASN A 60 -13.90 -27.53 6.66
CA ASN A 60 -13.10 -26.28 6.72
C ASN A 60 -11.58 -26.43 6.47
N SER A 61 -11.06 -27.63 6.18
CA SER A 61 -9.62 -27.92 6.09
C SER A 61 -8.93 -27.34 4.84
N THR A 62 -9.66 -27.11 3.75
CA THR A 62 -9.09 -26.74 2.46
C THR A 62 -8.69 -25.26 2.38
N SER A 63 -9.47 -24.36 2.99
CA SER A 63 -9.19 -22.92 2.99
C SER A 63 -7.98 -22.59 3.85
N PHE A 64 -7.90 -23.22 5.02
CA PHE A 64 -6.83 -22.99 5.98
C PHE A 64 -5.47 -23.50 5.48
N SER A 65 -5.44 -24.71 4.95
CA SER A 65 -4.24 -25.28 4.35
C SER A 65 -3.73 -24.43 3.18
N LYS A 66 -4.62 -23.92 2.34
CA LYS A 66 -4.28 -23.02 1.22
C LYS A 66 -3.63 -21.71 1.70
N GLN A 67 -4.13 -21.10 2.78
CA GLN A 67 -3.52 -19.89 3.36
C GLN A 67 -2.12 -20.14 3.92
N ILE A 68 -1.92 -21.26 4.63
CA ILE A 68 -0.60 -21.63 5.16
C ILE A 68 0.40 -21.85 4.01
N THR A 69 -0.01 -22.55 2.94
CA THR A 69 0.86 -22.76 1.78
C THR A 69 1.25 -21.44 1.11
N GLU A 70 0.31 -20.52 0.97
CA GLU A 70 0.57 -19.21 0.37
C GLU A 70 1.49 -18.34 1.23
N LEU A 71 1.28 -18.30 2.56
CA LEU A 71 2.17 -17.59 3.48
C LEU A 71 3.59 -18.16 3.44
N ASN A 72 3.72 -19.49 3.47
CA ASN A 72 5.03 -20.14 3.36
C ASN A 72 5.71 -19.81 2.03
N PHE A 73 4.97 -19.74 0.93
CA PHE A 73 5.52 -19.32 -0.35
C PHE A 73 6.01 -17.87 -0.31
N ILE A 74 5.20 -16.93 0.20
CA ILE A 74 5.56 -15.51 0.31
C ILE A 74 6.82 -15.34 1.16
N LEU A 75 6.91 -16.00 2.31
CA LEU A 75 8.05 -15.88 3.23
C LEU A 75 9.36 -16.43 2.62
N ASN A 76 9.25 -17.44 1.76
CA ASN A 76 10.39 -18.09 1.14
C ASN A 76 10.75 -17.54 -0.25
N TYR A 77 9.96 -16.62 -0.81
CA TYR A 77 10.27 -15.99 -2.09
C TYR A 77 11.60 -15.21 -2.01
N LYS A 78 12.46 -15.40 -3.01
CA LYS A 78 13.82 -14.82 -3.09
C LYS A 78 14.04 -13.92 -4.31
N GLY A 79 12.98 -13.30 -4.84
CA GLY A 79 13.10 -12.41 -5.99
C GLY A 79 13.28 -13.13 -7.34
N GLY A 80 12.80 -14.37 -7.44
CA GLY A 80 12.81 -15.12 -8.70
C GLY A 80 11.87 -14.54 -9.76
N ASN A 81 11.96 -15.05 -10.98
CA ASN A 81 11.08 -14.63 -12.08
C ASN A 81 9.60 -14.88 -11.74
N LEU A 82 8.74 -13.97 -12.21
CA LEU A 82 7.30 -14.10 -12.05
C LEU A 82 6.72 -15.18 -12.99
N GLU A 83 5.77 -15.95 -12.48
CA GLU A 83 4.99 -16.89 -13.28
C GLU A 83 4.13 -16.13 -14.32
N PRO A 84 3.71 -16.79 -15.43
CA PRO A 84 2.97 -16.13 -16.50
C PRO A 84 1.73 -15.36 -16.05
N GLU A 85 1.00 -15.88 -15.06
CA GLU A 85 -0.20 -15.24 -14.50
C GLU A 85 0.09 -13.93 -13.75
N TRP A 86 1.35 -13.68 -13.35
CA TRP A 86 1.77 -12.49 -12.59
C TRP A 86 2.46 -11.44 -13.47
N GLN A 87 2.72 -11.73 -14.75
CA GLN A 87 3.44 -10.82 -15.65
C GLN A 87 2.78 -9.45 -15.81
N TRP A 88 1.45 -9.37 -15.69
CA TRP A 88 0.72 -8.10 -15.74
C TRP A 88 1.12 -7.12 -14.63
N VAL A 89 1.58 -7.62 -13.46
CA VAL A 89 1.93 -6.79 -12.30
C VAL A 89 3.26 -6.06 -12.52
N LYS A 90 4.13 -6.52 -13.43
CA LYS A 90 5.43 -5.87 -13.69
C LYS A 90 5.29 -4.38 -13.99
N ASN A 91 4.27 -4.02 -14.77
CA ASN A 91 4.01 -2.64 -15.20
C ASN A 91 3.00 -1.89 -14.30
N ILE A 92 2.68 -2.44 -13.13
CA ILE A 92 1.75 -1.79 -12.21
C ILE A 92 2.33 -0.47 -11.70
N SER A 93 1.49 0.52 -11.46
CA SER A 93 1.91 1.79 -10.88
C SER A 93 2.15 1.64 -9.38
N VAL A 94 3.18 2.30 -8.90
CA VAL A 94 3.40 2.52 -7.46
C VAL A 94 3.16 3.99 -7.17
N VAL A 95 2.43 4.29 -6.10
CA VAL A 95 2.14 5.66 -5.67
C VAL A 95 2.74 5.87 -4.28
N TYR A 96 3.49 6.95 -4.14
CA TYR A 96 3.99 7.48 -2.87
C TYR A 96 3.31 8.79 -2.53
N THR A 97 3.10 9.04 -1.24
CA THR A 97 2.83 10.38 -0.70
C THR A 97 4.05 10.88 0.02
N TRP A 98 4.39 12.16 -0.17
CA TRP A 98 5.51 12.77 0.53
C TRP A 98 5.34 14.28 0.69
N VAL A 99 5.86 14.80 1.79
CA VAL A 99 5.92 16.23 2.08
C VAL A 99 7.19 16.57 2.85
N ASP A 100 7.76 17.76 2.60
CA ASP A 100 8.80 18.34 3.44
C ASP A 100 8.25 19.56 4.19
N GLY A 101 7.99 19.39 5.48
CA GLY A 101 7.50 20.43 6.37
C GLY A 101 8.49 21.56 6.60
N SER A 102 9.77 21.37 6.27
CA SER A 102 10.79 22.43 6.35
C SER A 102 10.75 23.40 5.16
N ASP A 103 9.99 23.08 4.10
CA ASP A 103 9.80 23.96 2.95
C ASP A 103 8.98 25.21 3.33
N ILE A 104 9.54 26.38 3.03
CA ILE A 104 8.92 27.66 3.35
C ILE A 104 7.59 27.88 2.62
N ASN A 105 7.46 27.46 1.37
CA ASN A 105 6.22 27.60 0.60
C ASN A 105 5.12 26.72 1.19
N PHE A 106 5.47 25.52 1.65
CA PHE A 106 4.55 24.62 2.33
C PHE A 106 4.10 25.20 3.67
N GLN A 107 5.04 25.71 4.48
CA GLN A 107 4.72 26.39 5.74
C GLN A 107 3.82 27.60 5.52
N ASP A 108 4.10 28.41 4.49
CA ASP A 108 3.31 29.58 4.15
C ASP A 108 1.90 29.21 3.73
N LEU A 109 1.75 28.18 2.89
CA LEU A 109 0.45 27.66 2.47
C LEU A 109 -0.33 27.12 3.67
N LYS A 110 0.30 26.29 4.51
CA LYS A 110 -0.32 25.68 5.69
C LYS A 110 -0.69 26.70 6.76
N SER A 111 0.13 27.73 6.94
CA SER A 111 -0.09 28.79 7.93
C SER A 111 -1.41 29.53 7.73
N LYS A 112 -1.86 29.65 6.47
CA LYS A 112 -3.15 30.30 6.13
C LYS A 112 -4.36 29.54 6.69
N TYR A 113 -4.22 28.26 7.00
CA TYR A 113 -5.32 27.38 7.40
C TYR A 113 -5.17 26.81 8.82
N ASN A 114 -4.05 27.05 9.51
CA ASN A 114 -3.78 26.54 10.86
C ASN A 114 -3.63 27.65 11.92
N GLY A 115 -4.09 28.87 11.62
CA GLY A 115 -3.98 30.02 12.53
C GLY A 115 -2.65 30.77 12.48
N GLY A 116 -1.93 30.71 11.35
CA GLY A 116 -0.68 31.44 11.13
C GLY A 116 0.58 30.74 11.65
N ASN A 117 0.48 29.47 12.05
CA ASN A 117 1.59 28.74 12.64
C ASN A 117 2.51 28.14 11.56
N ARG A 118 3.76 28.61 11.54
CA ARG A 118 4.82 28.17 10.60
C ARG A 118 5.73 27.07 11.17
N LYS A 119 5.38 26.46 12.31
CA LYS A 119 6.20 25.40 12.92
C LYS A 119 6.02 24.07 12.18
N VAL A 120 7.13 23.36 11.96
CA VAL A 120 7.14 22.00 11.43
C VAL A 120 6.46 21.06 12.44
N ASN A 121 5.45 20.31 11.99
CA ASN A 121 4.81 19.27 12.77
C ASN A 121 5.55 17.94 12.58
N SER A 122 5.44 17.01 13.53
CA SER A 122 5.98 15.65 13.39
C SER A 122 5.45 14.94 12.13
N ARG A 123 4.19 15.20 11.75
CA ARG A 123 3.55 14.64 10.55
C ARG A 123 4.09 15.16 9.22
N ASP A 124 4.79 16.30 9.23
CA ASP A 124 5.36 16.87 8.01
C ASP A 124 6.89 16.75 8.00
N ARG A 125 7.52 16.13 9.00
CA ARG A 125 8.97 16.01 9.04
C ARG A 125 9.43 15.07 7.94
N SER A 126 10.43 15.50 7.17
CA SER A 126 11.19 14.62 6.28
C SER A 126 12.63 14.50 6.75
N ALA A 127 13.11 13.26 6.88
CA ALA A 127 14.48 12.86 7.16
C ALA A 127 14.96 11.80 6.15
N ASP A 128 14.72 12.06 4.86
CA ASP A 128 15.08 11.19 3.73
C ASP A 128 14.37 9.81 3.70
N GLU A 129 13.28 9.61 4.44
CA GLU A 129 12.56 8.33 4.49
C GLU A 129 12.14 7.85 3.08
N LEU A 130 11.54 8.74 2.28
CA LEU A 130 11.15 8.47 0.89
C LEU A 130 12.32 7.91 0.05
N ARG A 131 13.53 8.43 0.24
CA ARG A 131 14.72 8.00 -0.51
C ARG A 131 15.06 6.55 -0.20
N TYR A 132 15.04 6.18 1.06
CA TYR A 132 15.33 4.83 1.49
C TYR A 132 14.17 3.88 1.21
N SER A 133 12.92 4.36 1.24
CA SER A 133 11.74 3.59 0.87
C SER A 133 11.80 3.17 -0.60
N ILE A 134 12.02 4.11 -1.53
CA ILE A 134 12.12 3.80 -2.95
C ILE A 134 13.28 2.84 -3.25
N ARG A 135 14.44 3.02 -2.58
CA ARG A 135 15.56 2.06 -2.70
C ARG A 135 15.21 0.66 -2.21
N SER A 136 14.43 0.59 -1.13
CA SER A 136 13.94 -0.69 -0.62
C SER A 136 12.98 -1.35 -1.61
N LEU A 137 12.12 -0.57 -2.26
CA LEU A 137 11.23 -1.04 -3.33
C LEU A 137 12.03 -1.62 -4.48
N GLU A 138 13.02 -0.89 -4.99
CA GLU A 138 13.87 -1.37 -6.10
C GLU A 138 14.62 -2.66 -5.75
N LYS A 139 15.06 -2.81 -4.49
CA LYS A 139 15.76 -4.00 -4.02
C LYS A 139 14.84 -5.21 -3.86
N TYR A 140 13.67 -5.00 -3.26
CA TYR A 140 12.82 -6.09 -2.75
C TYR A 140 11.59 -6.39 -3.64
N MET A 141 11.32 -5.57 -4.65
CA MET A 141 10.37 -5.87 -5.73
C MET A 141 11.09 -5.84 -7.09
N PRO A 142 12.08 -6.74 -7.33
CA PRO A 142 12.91 -6.69 -8.54
C PRO A 142 12.12 -6.91 -9.84
N TRP A 143 10.89 -7.45 -9.76
CA TRP A 143 9.99 -7.62 -10.89
C TRP A 143 9.27 -6.33 -11.32
N HIS A 144 9.30 -5.27 -10.50
CA HIS A 144 8.55 -4.04 -10.77
C HIS A 144 9.31 -3.14 -11.77
N GLU A 145 8.70 -2.96 -12.94
CA GLU A 145 9.16 -2.14 -14.06
C GLU A 145 8.25 -0.93 -14.31
N GLY A 146 7.12 -0.83 -13.62
CA GLY A 146 6.11 0.22 -13.77
C GLY A 146 6.54 1.61 -13.29
N THR A 147 5.61 2.55 -13.42
CA THR A 147 5.83 3.96 -13.05
C THR A 147 5.65 4.18 -11.55
N ILE A 148 6.59 4.89 -10.94
CA ILE A 148 6.55 5.37 -9.57
C ILE A 148 6.07 6.83 -9.58
N TYR A 149 4.87 7.05 -9.08
CA TYR A 149 4.28 8.36 -8.86
C TYR A 149 4.62 8.84 -7.45
N ILE A 150 5.07 10.07 -7.31
CA ILE A 150 5.33 10.71 -6.01
C ILE A 150 4.39 11.90 -5.92
N VAL A 151 3.35 11.77 -5.11
CA VAL A 151 2.32 12.79 -4.89
C VAL A 151 2.80 13.74 -3.81
N THR A 152 2.96 15.02 -4.17
CA THR A 152 3.53 16.06 -3.29
C THR A 152 2.62 17.28 -3.20
N CYS A 153 2.97 18.23 -2.33
CA CYS A 153 2.31 19.54 -2.23
C CYS A 153 3.16 20.64 -2.87
N GLN A 154 3.27 20.63 -4.22
CA GLN A 154 4.14 21.56 -4.97
C GLN A 154 5.63 21.46 -4.59
N GLN A 155 6.09 20.25 -4.24
CA GLN A 155 7.47 20.00 -3.79
C GLN A 155 8.17 18.97 -4.67
N ILE A 156 9.51 19.09 -4.72
CA ILE A 156 10.40 18.16 -5.42
C ILE A 156 11.51 17.76 -4.43
N PRO A 157 11.67 16.47 -4.08
CA PRO A 157 12.78 16.03 -3.25
C PRO A 157 14.11 16.35 -3.91
N LYS A 158 15.02 17.03 -3.18
CA LYS A 158 16.28 17.54 -3.75
C LYS A 158 17.20 16.45 -4.32
N TRP A 159 17.14 15.24 -3.77
CA TRP A 159 17.96 14.11 -4.18
C TRP A 159 17.39 13.35 -5.39
N LEU A 160 16.16 13.65 -5.80
CA LEU A 160 15.44 12.87 -6.79
C LEU A 160 15.87 13.23 -8.21
N ASN A 161 16.24 12.23 -8.99
CA ASN A 161 16.46 12.42 -10.43
C ASN A 161 15.12 12.43 -11.18
N THR A 162 14.63 13.62 -11.52
CA THR A 162 13.37 13.80 -12.25
C THR A 162 13.44 13.44 -13.74
N THR A 163 14.63 13.17 -14.28
CA THR A 163 14.78 12.71 -15.67
C THR A 163 14.58 11.21 -15.82
N HIS A 164 14.46 10.47 -14.71
CA HIS A 164 14.25 9.03 -14.74
C HIS A 164 12.86 8.70 -15.31
N SER A 165 12.80 7.95 -16.40
CA SER A 165 11.56 7.71 -17.17
C SER A 165 10.42 7.10 -16.35
N ARG A 166 10.76 6.28 -15.33
CA ARG A 166 9.78 5.67 -14.42
C ARG A 166 9.33 6.55 -13.27
N ILE A 167 9.94 7.69 -13.00
CA ILE A 167 9.61 8.51 -11.83
C ILE A 167 8.83 9.74 -12.29
N LYS A 168 7.65 9.94 -11.70
CA LYS A 168 6.79 11.10 -11.99
C LYS A 168 6.38 11.79 -10.70
N ILE A 169 6.65 13.09 -10.61
CA ILE A 169 6.14 13.92 -9.52
C ILE A 169 4.75 14.43 -9.92
N VAL A 170 3.79 14.28 -9.01
CA VAL A 170 2.42 14.74 -9.18
C VAL A 170 2.08 15.70 -8.06
N ASP A 171 1.79 16.95 -8.39
CA ASP A 171 1.21 17.87 -7.41
C ASP A 171 -0.24 17.46 -7.15
N HIS A 172 -0.61 17.19 -5.90
CA HIS A 172 -1.98 16.80 -5.57
C HIS A 172 -3.02 17.85 -5.99
N LYS A 173 -2.62 19.13 -6.11
CA LYS A 173 -3.48 20.19 -6.66
C LYS A 173 -3.98 19.87 -8.08
N SER A 174 -3.19 19.15 -8.87
CA SER A 174 -3.51 18.80 -10.26
C SER A 174 -4.56 17.69 -10.39
N ILE A 175 -4.73 16.87 -9.35
CA ILE A 175 -5.68 15.74 -9.32
C ILE A 175 -6.94 16.08 -8.52
N PHE A 176 -6.98 17.22 -7.84
CA PHE A 176 -8.11 17.66 -7.04
C PHE A 176 -9.12 18.52 -7.80
N PRO A 177 -10.41 18.39 -7.47
CA PRO A 177 -11.37 19.47 -7.73
C PRO A 177 -10.94 20.76 -7.02
N LYS A 178 -11.18 21.92 -7.66
CA LYS A 178 -10.72 23.23 -7.17
C LYS A 178 -11.14 23.56 -5.73
N TYR A 179 -12.28 23.04 -5.27
CA TYR A 179 -12.83 23.31 -3.94
C TYR A 179 -12.22 22.46 -2.82
N VAL A 180 -11.45 21.41 -3.14
CA VAL A 180 -10.78 20.54 -2.14
C VAL A 180 -9.41 21.10 -1.75
N PHE A 181 -8.78 21.87 -2.63
CA PHE A 181 -7.45 22.42 -2.40
C PHE A 181 -7.48 23.72 -1.58
N PRO A 182 -6.54 23.92 -0.63
CA PRO A 182 -5.50 22.99 -0.18
C PRO A 182 -6.00 22.02 0.89
N THR A 183 -5.43 20.81 0.90
CA THR A 183 -5.54 19.86 2.02
C THR A 183 -4.16 19.36 2.43
N PHE A 184 -4.02 19.08 3.72
CA PHE A 184 -2.81 18.53 4.34
C PHE A 184 -3.08 17.15 4.96
N ASP A 185 -4.25 16.59 4.67
CA ASP A 185 -4.70 15.29 5.15
C ASP A 185 -4.41 14.23 4.09
N SER A 186 -3.59 13.23 4.44
CA SER A 186 -3.23 12.15 3.52
C SER A 186 -4.46 11.34 3.10
N GLY A 187 -5.40 11.10 4.01
CA GLY A 187 -6.63 10.37 3.71
C GLY A 187 -7.43 11.03 2.59
N THR A 188 -7.52 12.35 2.59
CA THR A 188 -8.17 13.12 1.52
C THR A 188 -7.40 13.00 0.21
N ILE A 189 -6.06 13.08 0.24
CA ILE A 189 -5.21 12.94 -0.95
C ILE A 189 -5.41 11.57 -1.61
N GLU A 190 -5.44 10.51 -0.79
CA GLU A 190 -5.56 9.13 -1.25
C GLU A 190 -6.84 8.84 -2.03
N LEU A 191 -7.94 9.55 -1.74
CA LEU A 191 -9.22 9.41 -2.45
C LEU A 191 -9.15 9.78 -3.94
N PHE A 192 -8.09 10.48 -4.39
CA PHE A 192 -7.97 11.00 -5.75
C PHE A 192 -6.81 10.40 -6.54
N PHE A 193 -6.15 9.34 -6.06
CA PHE A 193 -5.08 8.69 -6.83
C PHE A 193 -5.55 8.15 -8.18
N ASP A 194 -6.83 7.79 -8.30
CA ASP A 194 -7.45 7.35 -9.55
C ASP A 194 -7.43 8.43 -10.65
N LYS A 195 -7.26 9.70 -10.26
CA LYS A 195 -7.18 10.84 -11.18
C LYS A 195 -5.77 11.12 -11.68
N ILE A 196 -4.75 10.40 -11.20
CA ILE A 196 -3.38 10.54 -11.68
C ILE A 196 -3.31 10.16 -13.17
N PRO A 197 -2.86 11.07 -14.06
CA PRO A 197 -2.80 10.77 -15.48
C PRO A 197 -1.85 9.62 -15.80
N GLY A 198 -2.39 8.57 -16.43
CA GLY A 198 -1.62 7.38 -16.82
C GLY A 198 -1.35 6.39 -15.69
N ILE A 199 -2.03 6.52 -14.54
CA ILE A 199 -2.02 5.47 -13.51
C ILE A 199 -2.66 4.20 -14.07
N SER A 200 -2.13 3.04 -13.67
CA SER A 200 -2.72 1.75 -14.01
C SER A 200 -4.03 1.52 -13.24
N GLU A 201 -4.92 0.68 -13.78
CA GLU A 201 -6.21 0.33 -13.17
C GLU A 201 -6.08 -0.23 -11.74
N ARG A 202 -4.98 -0.92 -11.48
CA ARG A 202 -4.56 -1.36 -10.15
C ARG A 202 -3.24 -0.68 -9.84
N PHE A 203 -3.02 -0.30 -8.59
CA PHE A 203 -1.76 0.31 -8.17
C PHE A 203 -1.43 -0.09 -6.74
N ILE A 204 -0.15 0.02 -6.37
CA ILE A 204 0.33 -0.19 -5.01
C ILE A 204 0.59 1.18 -4.41
N TYR A 205 0.06 1.43 -3.21
CA TYR A 205 0.32 2.66 -2.48
C TYR A 205 1.24 2.38 -1.29
N PHE A 206 2.27 3.20 -1.15
CA PHE A 206 3.15 3.27 0.00
C PHE A 206 3.16 4.68 0.57
N ASN A 207 3.12 4.79 1.89
CA ASN A 207 3.59 6.03 2.50
C ASN A 207 5.13 6.11 2.41
N ASP A 208 5.70 7.30 2.58
CA ASP A 208 7.14 7.54 2.48
C ASP A 208 7.98 6.84 3.57
N ASP A 209 7.38 6.53 4.72
CA ASP A 209 7.98 5.83 5.85
C ASP A 209 7.83 4.30 5.80
N VAL A 210 7.37 3.75 4.68
CA VAL A 210 7.25 2.30 4.47
C VAL A 210 8.54 1.74 3.86
N PHE A 211 9.15 0.75 4.51
CA PHE A 211 10.36 0.10 4.02
C PHE A 211 10.14 -1.39 3.81
N LEU A 212 10.57 -1.89 2.65
CA LEU A 212 10.65 -3.32 2.39
C LEU A 212 11.98 -3.87 2.92
N ASN A 213 11.95 -5.06 3.49
CA ASN A 213 13.14 -5.72 4.06
C ASN A 213 13.31 -7.18 3.63
N ASN A 214 12.37 -7.72 2.85
CA ASN A 214 12.46 -9.03 2.22
C ASN A 214 11.81 -8.98 0.83
N TYR A 215 12.20 -9.91 -0.05
CA TYR A 215 11.63 -9.97 -1.40
C TYR A 215 10.12 -10.21 -1.34
N ILE A 216 9.36 -9.38 -2.05
CA ILE A 216 7.90 -9.43 -2.04
C ILE A 216 7.41 -10.00 -3.36
N HIS A 217 6.66 -11.10 -3.30
CA HIS A 217 5.97 -11.64 -4.46
C HIS A 217 4.65 -10.88 -4.70
N PRO A 218 4.19 -10.67 -5.96
CA PRO A 218 2.91 -10.02 -6.26
C PRO A 218 1.68 -10.61 -5.54
N CYS A 219 1.71 -11.90 -5.21
CA CYS A 219 0.64 -12.57 -4.44
C CYS A 219 0.48 -12.02 -3.01
N PHE A 220 1.43 -11.21 -2.53
CA PHE A 220 1.24 -10.41 -1.32
C PHE A 220 0.16 -9.34 -1.55
N PHE A 221 0.18 -8.64 -2.68
CA PHE A 221 -0.76 -7.54 -2.92
C PHE A 221 -2.09 -8.00 -3.52
N PHE A 222 -2.07 -9.07 -4.32
CA PHE A 222 -3.22 -9.49 -5.12
C PHE A 222 -3.51 -10.98 -4.98
N THR A 223 -4.76 -11.37 -5.23
CA THR A 223 -5.14 -12.77 -5.46
C THR A 223 -4.71 -13.21 -6.86
N ARG A 224 -4.75 -14.52 -7.14
CA ARG A 224 -4.41 -15.05 -8.48
C ARG A 224 -5.35 -14.52 -9.57
N GLU A 225 -6.58 -14.19 -9.19
CA GLU A 225 -7.59 -13.59 -10.06
C GLU A 225 -7.37 -12.07 -10.26
N GLY A 226 -6.39 -11.49 -9.56
CA GLY A 226 -6.01 -10.08 -9.69
C GLY A 226 -6.77 -9.12 -8.79
N TYR A 227 -7.51 -9.61 -7.79
CA TYR A 227 -8.17 -8.76 -6.79
C TYR A 227 -7.19 -8.33 -5.69
N PRO A 228 -7.34 -7.13 -5.11
CA PRO A 228 -6.47 -6.68 -4.02
C PRO A 228 -6.69 -7.50 -2.75
N LYS A 229 -5.63 -7.73 -1.98
CA LYS A 229 -5.71 -8.36 -0.65
C LYS A 229 -5.75 -7.34 0.46
N ILE A 230 -6.86 -7.29 1.18
CA ILE A 230 -6.99 -6.37 2.31
C ILE A 230 -6.43 -7.04 3.56
N TYR A 231 -5.36 -6.48 4.09
CA TYR A 231 -4.79 -6.89 5.38
C TYR A 231 -5.45 -6.07 6.49
N LYS A 232 -6.26 -6.73 7.31
CA LYS A 232 -6.81 -6.12 8.52
C LYS A 232 -5.84 -6.36 9.66
N ILE A 233 -5.26 -5.29 10.19
CA ILE A 233 -4.59 -5.36 11.49
C ILE A 233 -5.69 -5.48 12.55
N ILE A 234 -5.75 -6.62 13.23
CA ILE A 234 -6.47 -6.72 14.49
C ILE A 234 -5.53 -6.08 15.50
N ILE A 235 -5.82 -4.85 15.90
CA ILE A 235 -5.19 -4.25 17.07
C ILE A 235 -5.80 -5.01 18.26
N LEU A 236 -5.01 -5.92 18.84
CA LEU A 236 -5.32 -6.60 20.10
C LEU A 236 -5.10 -5.63 21.27
#